data_AF-A0A800BQ65-F1
#
_entry.id   AF-A0A800BQ65-F1
#
_cell.length_a   1.000
_cell.length_b   1.000
_cell.length_c   1.000
_cell.angle_alpha   90.00
_cell.angle_beta   90.00
_cell.angle_gamma   90.00
#
_symmetry.space_group_name_H-M   'P 1'
#
loop_
_entity.id
_entity.type
_entity.pdbx_description
1 polymer ?
#
loop_
_entity_poly.entity_id
_entity_poly.type
_entity_poly.pdbx_seq_one_letter_code
_entity_poly.pdbx_strand_id
1 'polypeptide(L)'
;MIETGPVSGAIDLDTYASPYLMDLIDLEYKQRVIILTSRGCSFDCAFCYTPRASNRTVRFHSVERVIGEIKHLRLKGIRDFWFADPNFSYSRDRLVMLLNKMIEDVPGISFWCQTRYDLVNPELLALMKKAGADTVAYGLESANPKILERIKKRMDLERLSQVIRWTQEAGMKVELFTMFGLPGESLQDALSTLDFVKNHGVYIENNSISQQVHLFFGTPMTEDSGAYGIHPLPRIRPAYLSVCRDFETDTMSKEQIWQVGVIWRLNHRDFMEDIMAGRNLFNRASFIIKNRKFLTEEPLANYLLIRIYLALEEYEAAFGCLDVLKKDFPEHILTKEILKGPFRIFKKKRGPAAVGDKVIYDCQGFVDGRIVPATCGRYQVAILGNSNLLPDFECGLKGLRPRHAAEFPVSFPQHHGLQELAGKTVQFRVLLHQVMTPVIMERFEDLEQASKDVYHFNDTTGLRQHNENLYYMVLRDTTLRGLSEDLADFLNLINFYLKLGFTDRALDLANNILKNPAILSHVAHIFYINGLSQKALEILSPVNSDSHEIRIVRAKSLFDLKKWDEAEGILNRLYNNSQSDVSLSSLRVQLAVELNLSIEEYLKRFDAFLDAQIESMLNVQNQVNEGIL
;
A
#
# COMPACT_ATOMS: atom_id res chain seq x y z
N MET A 1 37.29 -6.63 5.26
CA MET A 1 36.85 -6.52 3.85
C MET A 1 37.58 -7.57 3.05
N ILE A 2 36.89 -8.30 2.17
CA ILE A 2 37.55 -9.16 1.19
C ILE A 2 38.01 -8.24 0.05
N GLU A 3 39.31 -8.11 -0.15
CA GLU A 3 39.85 -7.40 -1.31
C GLU A 3 39.68 -8.27 -2.55
N THR A 4 38.56 -8.09 -3.24
CA THR A 4 38.45 -8.54 -4.62
C THR A 4 39.17 -7.51 -5.47
N GLY A 5 40.24 -7.89 -6.19
CA GLY A 5 40.98 -6.99 -7.07
C GLY A 5 40.09 -6.20 -8.05
N PRO A 6 40.65 -5.21 -8.78
CA PRO A 6 39.86 -4.34 -9.64
C PRO A 6 39.07 -5.14 -10.68
N VAL A 7 37.74 -5.08 -10.60
CA VAL A 7 36.85 -5.63 -11.62
C VAL A 7 36.68 -4.59 -12.71
N SER A 8 37.26 -4.83 -13.89
CA SER A 8 36.98 -4.01 -15.08
C SER A 8 35.75 -4.56 -15.79
N GLY A 9 34.68 -3.76 -15.86
CA GLY A 9 33.51 -4.12 -16.67
C GLY A 9 33.81 -4.00 -18.16
N ALA A 10 33.15 -4.81 -19.00
CA ALA A 10 33.30 -4.70 -20.45
C ALA A 10 32.88 -3.30 -20.95
N ILE A 11 33.67 -2.72 -21.86
CA ILE A 11 33.38 -1.42 -22.47
C ILE A 11 32.15 -1.56 -23.39
N ASP A 12 32.14 -2.60 -24.21
CA ASP A 12 31.02 -2.99 -25.05
C ASP A 12 30.07 -3.91 -24.29
N LEU A 13 28.83 -3.44 -24.07
CA LEU A 13 27.83 -4.23 -23.35
C LEU A 13 27.32 -5.42 -24.18
N ASP A 14 27.50 -5.40 -25.50
CA ASP A 14 27.00 -6.48 -26.36
C ASP A 14 27.79 -7.78 -26.21
N THR A 15 28.99 -7.71 -25.63
CA THR A 15 29.79 -8.88 -25.26
C THR A 15 29.11 -9.76 -24.20
N TYR A 16 28.20 -9.22 -23.40
CA TYR A 16 27.40 -10.00 -22.46
C TYR A 16 26.24 -10.68 -23.18
N ALA A 17 26.01 -11.98 -22.96
CA ALA A 17 24.85 -12.67 -23.54
C ALA A 17 23.53 -11.98 -23.15
N SER A 18 22.60 -11.89 -24.09
CA SER A 18 21.26 -11.38 -23.81
C SER A 18 20.44 -12.46 -23.11
N PRO A 19 19.91 -12.21 -21.90
CA PRO A 19 19.07 -13.20 -21.23
C PRO A 19 17.76 -13.46 -21.98
N TYR A 20 17.31 -12.49 -22.78
CA TYR A 20 16.09 -12.61 -23.59
C TYR A 20 16.33 -13.39 -24.88
N LEU A 21 17.34 -13.02 -25.67
CA LEU A 21 17.63 -13.72 -26.94
C LEU A 21 18.10 -15.16 -26.71
N MET A 22 18.64 -15.46 -25.53
CA MET A 22 19.08 -16.81 -25.14
C MET A 22 18.01 -17.59 -24.37
N ASP A 23 16.80 -17.04 -24.19
CA ASP A 23 15.71 -17.67 -23.44
C ASP A 23 16.10 -18.16 -22.03
N LEU A 24 16.95 -17.39 -21.33
CA LEU A 24 17.43 -17.71 -19.98
C LEU A 24 16.45 -17.34 -18.87
N ILE A 25 15.43 -16.54 -19.19
CA ILE A 25 14.41 -16.08 -18.25
C ILE A 25 13.08 -16.70 -18.67
N ASP A 26 12.41 -17.36 -17.72
CA ASP A 26 11.04 -17.78 -17.89
C ASP A 26 10.09 -16.58 -17.83
N LEU A 27 9.29 -16.44 -18.88
CA LEU A 27 8.37 -15.33 -19.09
C LEU A 27 6.91 -15.77 -19.05
N GLU A 28 6.63 -17.02 -18.67
CA GLU A 28 5.27 -17.51 -18.48
C GLU A 28 4.52 -16.57 -17.51
N TYR A 29 3.34 -16.10 -17.94
CA TYR A 29 2.48 -15.18 -17.20
C TYR A 29 3.00 -13.74 -16.99
N LYS A 30 4.12 -13.33 -17.60
CA LYS A 30 4.58 -11.93 -17.52
C LYS A 30 3.84 -11.07 -18.55
N GLN A 31 3.43 -9.87 -18.14
CA GLN A 31 2.83 -8.86 -19.03
C GLN A 31 3.79 -7.70 -19.32
N ARG A 32 4.71 -7.43 -18.40
CA ARG A 32 5.75 -6.40 -18.49
C ARG A 32 7.12 -7.00 -18.20
N VAL A 33 8.14 -6.55 -18.91
CA VAL A 33 9.55 -6.95 -18.70
C VAL A 33 10.49 -5.75 -18.63
N ILE A 34 11.62 -5.92 -17.94
CA ILE A 34 12.63 -4.87 -17.77
C ILE A 34 13.69 -4.99 -18.88
N ILE A 35 13.96 -3.92 -19.61
CA ILE A 35 15.04 -3.86 -20.60
C ILE A 35 16.06 -2.81 -20.16
N LEU A 36 17.34 -3.11 -20.40
CA LEU A 36 18.44 -2.15 -20.25
C LEU A 36 18.98 -1.83 -21.63
N THR A 37 18.98 -0.55 -22.01
CA THR A 37 19.65 -0.07 -23.24
C THR A 37 21.01 0.55 -22.93
N SER A 38 21.24 0.91 -21.67
CA SER A 38 22.49 1.49 -21.17
C SER A 38 22.76 1.11 -19.72
N ARG A 39 24.03 1.21 -19.31
CA ARG A 39 24.49 1.05 -17.92
C ARG A 39 25.40 2.20 -17.52
N GLY A 40 25.16 2.76 -16.35
CA GLY A 40 25.99 3.79 -15.73
C GLY A 40 25.41 5.19 -15.77
N CYS A 41 26.11 6.12 -15.11
CA CYS A 41 25.67 7.51 -14.96
C CYS A 41 26.90 8.39 -14.66
N SER A 42 27.11 9.47 -15.42
CA SER A 42 28.29 10.35 -15.25
C SER A 42 28.09 11.47 -14.22
N PHE A 43 26.90 11.58 -13.62
CA PHE A 43 26.57 12.60 -12.62
C PHE A 43 27.15 12.27 -11.23
N ASP A 44 27.11 13.21 -10.29
CA ASP A 44 27.83 13.13 -9.01
C ASP A 44 26.94 13.31 -7.77
N CYS A 45 25.65 13.00 -7.87
CA CYS A 45 24.69 13.09 -6.76
C CYS A 45 25.18 12.31 -5.53
N ALA A 46 25.20 12.96 -4.37
CA ALA A 46 25.85 12.47 -3.15
C ALA A 46 25.21 11.23 -2.52
N PHE A 47 23.92 10.99 -2.81
CA PHE A 47 23.15 9.85 -2.33
C PHE A 47 23.20 8.64 -3.26
N CYS A 48 23.67 8.80 -4.51
CA CYS A 48 23.49 7.79 -5.55
C CYS A 48 24.70 6.86 -5.67
N TYR A 49 24.47 5.55 -5.64
CA TYR A 49 25.52 4.54 -5.83
C TYR A 49 25.94 4.36 -7.31
N THR A 50 25.02 4.62 -8.26
CA THR A 50 25.23 4.33 -9.70
C THR A 50 26.49 4.96 -10.28
N PRO A 51 26.83 6.24 -10.03
CA PRO A 51 28.05 6.83 -10.57
C PRO A 51 29.33 6.15 -10.08
N ARG A 52 29.36 5.71 -8.82
CA ARG A 52 30.51 4.97 -8.30
C ARG A 52 30.62 3.58 -8.90
N ALA A 53 29.50 2.85 -8.93
CA ALA A 53 29.43 1.50 -9.48
C ALA A 53 29.86 1.45 -10.96
N SER A 54 29.61 2.53 -11.69
CA SER A 54 29.93 2.64 -13.11
C SER A 54 31.21 3.43 -13.40
N ASN A 55 31.96 3.85 -12.37
CA ASN A 55 33.09 4.76 -12.50
C ASN A 55 32.78 5.96 -13.43
N ARG A 56 31.59 6.53 -13.24
CA ARG A 56 31.02 7.66 -14.01
C ARG A 56 30.98 7.45 -15.53
N THR A 57 31.02 6.21 -15.98
CA THR A 57 31.05 5.86 -17.40
C THR A 57 29.70 5.28 -17.82
N VAL A 58 29.12 5.86 -18.88
CA VAL A 58 27.90 5.34 -19.50
C VAL A 58 28.28 4.46 -20.68
N ARG A 59 27.75 3.24 -20.70
CA ARG A 59 27.93 2.26 -21.76
C ARG A 59 26.57 1.86 -22.32
N PHE A 60 26.52 1.46 -23.58
CA PHE A 60 25.28 1.19 -24.30
C PHE A 60 25.29 -0.22 -24.89
N HIS A 61 24.11 -0.83 -24.96
CA HIS A 61 23.86 -1.91 -25.91
C HIS A 61 23.68 -1.32 -27.32
N SER A 62 23.96 -2.08 -28.38
CA SER A 62 23.61 -1.63 -29.73
C SER A 62 22.10 -1.45 -29.90
N VAL A 63 21.70 -0.58 -30.82
CA VAL A 63 20.27 -0.39 -31.13
C VAL A 63 19.70 -1.68 -31.73
N GLU A 64 20.50 -2.36 -32.54
CA GLU A 64 20.17 -3.64 -33.18
C GLU A 64 19.85 -4.70 -32.15
N ARG A 65 20.65 -4.84 -31.10
CA ARG A 65 20.38 -5.77 -30.01
C ARG A 65 19.09 -5.43 -29.29
N VAL A 66 18.88 -4.18 -28.90
CA VAL A 66 17.68 -3.75 -28.15
C VAL A 66 16.41 -4.03 -28.98
N ILE A 67 16.44 -3.71 -30.27
CA ILE A 67 15.32 -4.02 -31.19
C ILE A 67 15.13 -5.53 -31.34
N GLY A 68 16.22 -6.31 -31.42
CA GLY A 68 16.18 -7.77 -31.42
C GLY A 68 15.50 -8.35 -30.18
N GLU A 69 15.87 -7.86 -28.99
CA GLU A 69 15.26 -8.25 -27.71
C GLU A 69 13.76 -7.93 -27.70
N ILE A 70 13.35 -6.73 -28.11
CA ILE A 70 11.94 -6.34 -28.17
C ILE A 70 11.16 -7.23 -29.16
N LYS A 71 11.73 -7.49 -30.36
CA LYS A 71 11.11 -8.39 -31.34
C LYS A 71 10.89 -9.79 -30.76
N HIS A 72 11.90 -10.35 -30.11
CA HIS A 72 11.82 -11.67 -29.46
C HIS A 72 10.75 -11.71 -28.37
N LEU A 73 10.71 -10.69 -27.51
CA LEU A 73 9.73 -10.57 -26.42
C LEU A 73 8.29 -10.41 -26.94
N ARG A 74 8.10 -9.71 -28.06
CA ARG A 74 6.79 -9.61 -28.72
C ARG A 74 6.27 -10.94 -29.24
N LEU A 75 7.14 -11.83 -29.72
CA LEU A 75 6.74 -13.18 -30.13
C LEU A 75 6.19 -14.00 -28.96
N LYS A 76 6.59 -13.65 -27.72
CA LYS A 76 6.08 -14.23 -26.46
C LYS A 76 4.87 -13.49 -25.88
N GLY A 77 4.28 -12.56 -26.64
CA GLY A 77 3.09 -11.81 -26.22
C GLY A 77 3.36 -10.58 -25.35
N ILE A 78 4.63 -10.28 -25.03
CA ILE A 78 4.98 -9.09 -24.24
C ILE A 78 4.86 -7.83 -25.08
N ARG A 79 4.14 -6.84 -24.58
CA ARG A 79 3.95 -5.54 -25.24
C ARG A 79 4.25 -4.33 -24.36
N ASP A 80 4.53 -4.55 -23.09
CA ASP A 80 4.81 -3.49 -22.13
C ASP A 80 6.22 -3.64 -21.56
N PHE A 81 6.98 -2.54 -21.55
CA PHE A 81 8.40 -2.57 -21.24
C PHE A 81 8.76 -1.53 -20.18
N TRP A 82 9.68 -1.87 -19.29
CA TRP A 82 10.34 -0.94 -18.38
C TRP A 82 11.79 -0.76 -18.82
N PHE A 83 12.13 0.42 -19.35
CA PHE A 83 13.53 0.78 -19.63
C PHE A 83 14.22 1.24 -18.34
N ALA A 84 15.04 0.36 -17.74
CA ALA A 84 15.66 0.57 -16.43
C ALA A 84 17.01 1.33 -16.49
N ASP A 85 17.29 1.95 -17.64
CA ASP A 85 18.42 2.84 -17.83
C ASP A 85 18.44 3.92 -16.74
N PRO A 86 19.58 4.20 -16.08
CA PRO A 86 19.66 5.31 -15.14
C PRO A 86 19.32 6.66 -15.79
N ASN A 87 19.63 6.81 -17.08
CA ASN A 87 19.32 7.98 -17.89
C ASN A 87 18.97 7.56 -19.32
N PHE A 88 17.71 7.29 -19.61
CA PHE A 88 17.29 6.80 -20.94
C PHE A 88 17.66 7.75 -22.09
N SER A 89 17.60 9.07 -21.87
CA SER A 89 17.96 10.09 -22.86
C SER A 89 19.38 10.64 -22.74
N TYR A 90 20.32 9.90 -22.13
CA TYR A 90 21.71 10.36 -21.96
C TYR A 90 22.39 10.74 -23.28
N SER A 91 22.22 9.91 -24.33
CA SER A 91 22.72 10.20 -25.68
C SER A 91 21.53 10.51 -26.59
N ARG A 92 21.37 11.79 -26.96
CA ARG A 92 20.25 12.28 -27.76
C ARG A 92 20.16 11.57 -29.11
N ASP A 93 21.27 11.53 -29.85
CA ASP A 93 21.29 10.97 -31.22
C ASP A 93 20.99 9.48 -31.22
N ARG A 94 21.58 8.73 -30.27
CA ARG A 94 21.28 7.31 -30.11
C ARG A 94 19.82 7.08 -29.73
N LEU A 95 19.26 7.86 -28.81
CA LEU A 95 17.87 7.72 -28.41
C LEU A 95 16.92 7.98 -29.60
N VAL A 96 17.16 9.02 -30.38
CA VAL A 96 16.36 9.31 -31.59
C VAL A 96 16.43 8.14 -32.58
N MET A 97 17.62 7.55 -32.78
CA MET A 97 17.79 6.37 -33.63
C MET A 97 16.98 5.17 -33.10
N LEU A 98 17.08 4.89 -31.79
CA LEU A 98 16.33 3.81 -31.14
C LEU A 98 14.81 4.02 -31.25
N LEU A 99 14.31 5.21 -30.95
CA LEU A 99 12.88 5.52 -31.01
C LEU A 99 12.33 5.40 -32.44
N ASN A 100 13.06 5.87 -33.45
CA ASN A 100 12.67 5.72 -34.85
C ASN A 100 12.62 4.23 -35.25
N LYS A 101 13.61 3.44 -34.83
CA LYS A 101 13.58 1.98 -35.03
C LYS A 101 12.43 1.30 -34.30
N MET A 102 12.09 1.75 -33.09
CA MET A 102 10.93 1.21 -32.36
C MET A 102 9.61 1.48 -33.11
N ILE A 103 9.45 2.70 -33.65
CA ILE A 103 8.27 3.09 -34.43
C ILE A 103 8.17 2.27 -35.73
N GLU A 104 9.29 2.05 -36.41
CA GLU A 104 9.35 1.33 -37.69
C GLU A 104 9.18 -0.19 -37.51
N ASP A 105 9.96 -0.79 -36.61
CA ASP A 105 10.16 -2.24 -36.55
C ASP A 105 9.27 -2.95 -35.52
N VAL A 106 8.89 -2.26 -34.44
CA VAL A 106 8.15 -2.85 -33.30
C VAL A 106 7.01 -1.95 -32.81
N PRO A 107 6.10 -1.50 -33.69
CA PRO A 107 5.00 -0.61 -33.30
C PRO A 107 3.99 -1.30 -32.37
N GLY A 108 3.24 -0.48 -31.63
CA GLY A 108 2.15 -0.94 -30.75
C GLY A 108 2.62 -1.49 -29.40
N ILE A 109 3.82 -1.10 -28.98
CA ILE A 109 4.32 -1.34 -27.62
C ILE A 109 3.97 -0.17 -26.71
N SER A 110 3.94 -0.44 -25.41
CA SER A 110 3.92 0.54 -24.33
C SER A 110 5.26 0.48 -23.60
N PHE A 111 5.75 1.61 -23.09
CA PHE A 111 6.87 1.58 -22.16
C PHE A 111 6.87 2.67 -21.11
N TRP A 112 7.47 2.33 -19.98
CA TRP A 112 7.91 3.23 -18.92
C TRP A 112 9.42 3.47 -19.08
N CYS A 113 9.89 4.70 -18.83
CA CYS A 113 11.32 4.99 -18.76
C CYS A 113 11.61 6.07 -17.72
N GLN A 114 12.86 6.14 -17.28
CA GLN A 114 13.35 7.22 -16.42
C GLN A 114 14.47 7.99 -17.09
N THR A 115 14.49 9.30 -16.87
CA THR A 115 15.60 10.13 -17.33
C THR A 115 15.73 11.43 -16.55
N ARG A 116 16.77 12.21 -16.84
CA ARG A 116 16.88 13.55 -16.28
C ARG A 116 16.03 14.54 -17.04
N TYR A 117 15.39 15.42 -16.28
CA TYR A 117 14.53 16.47 -16.79
C TYR A 117 15.26 17.42 -17.78
N ASP A 118 16.57 17.64 -17.59
CA ASP A 118 17.38 18.55 -18.41
C ASP A 118 17.84 17.94 -19.76
N LEU A 119 17.52 16.68 -20.03
CA LEU A 119 17.89 16.00 -21.28
C LEU A 119 16.74 15.93 -22.30
N VAL A 120 15.54 16.37 -21.91
CA VAL A 120 14.32 16.30 -22.73
C VAL A 120 13.83 17.68 -23.18
N ASN A 121 13.12 17.69 -24.30
CA ASN A 121 12.42 18.85 -24.87
C ASN A 121 11.12 18.37 -25.54
N PRO A 122 10.19 19.29 -25.91
CA PRO A 122 8.90 18.91 -26.47
C PRO A 122 9.00 17.99 -27.70
N GLU A 123 9.98 18.22 -28.58
CA GLU A 123 10.16 17.42 -29.81
C GLU A 123 10.54 15.97 -29.48
N LEU A 124 11.44 15.77 -28.51
CA LEU A 124 11.82 14.43 -28.07
C LEU A 124 10.66 13.73 -27.35
N LEU A 125 9.92 14.45 -26.51
CA LEU A 125 8.77 13.89 -25.80
C LEU A 125 7.67 13.44 -26.77
N ALA A 126 7.40 14.23 -27.82
CA ALA A 126 6.48 13.83 -28.89
C ALA A 126 6.97 12.57 -29.62
N LEU A 127 8.28 12.46 -29.89
CA LEU A 127 8.86 11.26 -30.49
C LEU A 127 8.76 10.03 -29.56
N MET A 128 9.02 10.22 -28.26
CA MET A 128 8.85 9.17 -27.25
C MET A 128 7.41 8.68 -27.18
N LYS A 129 6.43 9.59 -27.18
CA LYS A 129 5.01 9.20 -27.22
C LYS A 129 4.69 8.39 -28.45
N LYS A 130 5.16 8.82 -29.63
CA LYS A 130 4.95 8.09 -30.90
C LYS A 130 5.56 6.69 -30.88
N ALA A 131 6.69 6.51 -30.19
CA ALA A 131 7.33 5.21 -30.01
C ALA A 131 6.66 4.29 -28.97
N GLY A 132 5.68 4.81 -28.20
CA GLY A 132 4.93 4.02 -27.22
C GLY A 132 5.16 4.39 -25.76
N ALA A 133 5.82 5.52 -25.44
CA ALA A 133 5.96 5.93 -24.05
C ALA A 133 4.58 6.18 -23.41
N ASP A 134 4.30 5.49 -22.30
CA ASP A 134 3.12 5.74 -21.45
C ASP A 134 3.49 6.63 -20.25
N THR A 135 4.66 6.39 -19.66
CA THR A 135 5.14 7.10 -18.46
C THR A 135 6.60 7.50 -18.60
N VAL A 136 6.92 8.74 -18.22
CA VAL A 136 8.30 9.20 -18.04
C VAL A 136 8.52 9.61 -16.59
N ALA A 137 9.53 9.02 -15.96
CA ALA A 137 9.92 9.34 -14.60
C ALA A 137 11.12 10.29 -14.57
N TYR A 138 11.05 11.31 -13.71
CA TYR A 138 12.14 12.26 -13.47
C TYR A 138 12.54 12.26 -12.00
N GLY A 139 13.84 12.33 -11.71
CA GLY A 139 14.29 12.44 -10.32
C GLY A 139 14.24 13.87 -9.83
N LEU A 140 13.24 14.21 -9.00
CA LEU A 140 13.08 15.48 -8.29
C LEU A 140 13.91 15.50 -7.00
N GLU A 141 13.83 14.42 -6.21
CA GLU A 141 14.42 14.23 -4.87
C GLU A 141 13.88 15.19 -3.81
N SER A 142 13.99 16.50 -4.00
CA SER A 142 13.50 17.55 -3.10
C SER A 142 13.04 18.77 -3.88
N ALA A 143 12.01 19.46 -3.41
CA ALA A 143 11.58 20.76 -3.96
C ALA A 143 12.28 21.96 -3.30
N ASN A 144 13.29 21.73 -2.45
CA ASN A 144 14.10 22.80 -1.87
C ASN A 144 15.47 22.93 -2.58
N PRO A 145 15.75 24.08 -3.24
CA PRO A 145 17.02 24.31 -3.95
C PRO A 145 18.29 24.12 -3.09
N LYS A 146 18.26 24.47 -1.80
CA LYS A 146 19.42 24.31 -0.90
C LYS A 146 19.70 22.84 -0.62
N ILE A 147 18.66 22.03 -0.48
CA ILE A 147 18.78 20.58 -0.27
C ILE A 147 19.32 19.93 -1.53
N LEU A 148 18.78 20.31 -2.70
CA LEU A 148 19.27 19.87 -4.00
C LEU A 148 20.76 20.18 -4.20
N GLU A 149 21.19 21.40 -3.88
CA GLU A 149 22.61 21.78 -3.92
C GLU A 149 23.47 20.92 -2.98
N ARG A 150 23.03 20.75 -1.72
CA ARG A 150 23.74 19.98 -0.70
C ARG A 150 23.95 18.52 -1.09
N ILE A 151 22.98 17.91 -1.77
CA ILE A 151 23.10 16.53 -2.28
C ILE A 151 23.68 16.46 -3.70
N LYS A 152 24.18 17.58 -4.24
CA LYS A 152 24.76 17.70 -5.58
C LYS A 152 23.79 17.30 -6.70
N LYS A 153 22.48 17.46 -6.45
CA LYS A 153 21.43 17.34 -7.47
C LYS A 153 21.25 18.69 -8.14
N ARG A 154 22.02 18.94 -9.20
CA ARG A 154 21.90 20.16 -10.01
C ARG A 154 20.55 20.16 -10.73
N MET A 155 19.60 20.95 -10.22
CA MET A 155 18.24 21.01 -10.72
C MET A 155 17.72 22.45 -10.75
N ASP A 156 17.08 22.82 -11.86
CA ASP A 156 16.20 23.98 -11.99
C ASP A 156 14.75 23.50 -11.88
N LEU A 157 14.08 23.89 -10.79
CA LEU A 157 12.70 23.49 -10.50
C LEU A 157 11.70 24.09 -11.49
N GLU A 158 11.93 25.31 -11.98
CA GLU A 158 11.06 25.93 -12.99
C GLU A 158 11.15 25.18 -14.31
N ARG A 159 12.36 24.78 -14.69
CA ARG A 159 12.57 23.93 -15.86
C ARG A 159 11.89 22.57 -15.70
N LEU A 160 11.98 21.95 -14.51
CA LEU A 160 11.27 20.71 -14.24
C LEU A 160 9.76 20.90 -14.37
N SER A 161 9.18 21.97 -13.82
CA SER A 161 7.76 22.29 -13.97
C SER A 161 7.33 22.41 -15.44
N GLN A 162 8.18 23.01 -16.30
CA GLN A 162 7.95 23.03 -17.75
C GLN A 162 7.97 21.62 -18.36
N VAL A 163 8.95 20.79 -17.98
CA VAL A 163 9.10 19.43 -18.48
C VAL A 163 7.91 18.55 -18.08
N ILE A 164 7.43 18.64 -16.83
CA ILE A 164 6.25 17.93 -16.36
C ILE A 164 5.05 18.27 -17.25
N ARG A 165 4.81 19.58 -17.46
CA ARG A 165 3.71 20.06 -18.31
C ARG A 165 3.84 19.53 -19.75
N TRP A 166 5.02 19.61 -20.36
CA TRP A 166 5.23 19.11 -21.73
C TRP A 166 4.98 17.60 -21.86
N THR A 167 5.38 16.83 -20.86
CA THR A 167 5.14 15.38 -20.84
C THR A 167 3.66 15.06 -20.72
N GLN A 168 2.93 15.79 -19.88
CA GLN A 168 1.48 15.67 -19.74
C GLN A 168 0.74 16.11 -21.02
N GLU A 169 1.14 17.23 -21.64
CA GLU A 169 0.59 17.74 -22.92
C GLU A 169 0.82 16.76 -24.07
N ALA A 170 1.94 16.01 -24.06
CA ALA A 170 2.20 14.92 -25.00
C ALA A 170 1.34 13.66 -24.73
N GLY A 171 0.48 13.67 -23.72
CA GLY A 171 -0.41 12.57 -23.36
C GLY A 171 0.31 11.41 -22.66
N MET A 172 1.40 11.70 -21.94
CA MET A 172 2.12 10.73 -21.10
C MET A 172 1.90 11.03 -19.62
N LYS A 173 1.95 9.99 -18.79
CA LYS A 173 2.00 10.13 -17.34
C LYS A 173 3.40 10.59 -16.92
N VAL A 174 3.45 11.30 -15.81
CA VAL A 174 4.69 11.72 -15.16
C VAL A 174 4.80 11.00 -13.83
N GLU A 175 5.97 10.46 -13.55
CA GLU A 175 6.37 10.04 -12.21
C GLU A 175 7.54 10.89 -11.73
N LEU A 176 7.62 11.15 -10.42
CA LEU A 176 8.68 11.95 -9.81
C LEU A 176 9.35 11.14 -8.71
N PHE A 177 10.60 10.72 -8.90
CA PHE A 177 11.36 10.19 -7.78
C PHE A 177 11.58 11.31 -6.77
N THR A 178 11.14 11.07 -5.54
CA THR A 178 11.25 11.99 -4.43
C THR A 178 11.84 11.26 -3.23
N MET A 179 12.54 12.02 -2.40
CA MET A 179 13.23 11.50 -1.24
C MET A 179 12.91 12.36 -0.01
N PHE A 180 13.09 11.80 1.17
CA PHE A 180 13.04 12.54 2.43
C PHE A 180 14.07 12.03 3.43
N GLY A 181 14.35 12.83 4.45
CA GLY A 181 15.45 12.56 5.38
C GLY A 181 16.80 12.95 4.78
N LEU A 182 16.79 13.95 3.89
CA LEU A 182 17.99 14.43 3.20
C LEU A 182 18.86 15.28 4.14
N PRO A 183 20.18 15.35 3.91
CA PRO A 183 21.09 16.24 4.63
C PRO A 183 20.57 17.68 4.73
N GLY A 184 20.42 18.20 5.95
CA GLY A 184 19.98 19.57 6.21
C GLY A 184 18.50 19.87 5.88
N GLU A 185 17.73 18.86 5.48
CA GLU A 185 16.29 19.00 5.20
C GLU A 185 15.52 19.15 6.51
N SER A 186 14.65 20.15 6.62
CA SER A 186 13.69 20.25 7.72
C SER A 186 12.39 19.51 7.38
N LEU A 187 11.55 19.27 8.40
CA LEU A 187 10.21 18.72 8.19
C LEU A 187 9.42 19.53 7.14
N GLN A 188 9.48 20.86 7.22
CA GLN A 188 8.76 21.74 6.29
C GLN A 188 9.30 21.64 4.85
N ASP A 189 10.60 21.46 4.67
CA ASP A 189 11.21 21.27 3.34
C ASP A 189 10.75 19.95 2.72
N ALA A 190 10.71 18.88 3.52
CA ALA A 190 10.22 17.59 3.07
C ALA A 190 8.73 17.64 2.66
N LEU A 191 7.90 18.37 3.41
CA LEU A 191 6.49 18.59 3.08
C LEU A 191 6.30 19.50 1.85
N SER A 192 7.18 20.48 1.63
CA SER A 192 7.14 21.30 0.40
C SER A 192 7.35 20.46 -0.87
N THR A 193 8.08 19.35 -0.77
CA THR A 193 8.24 18.38 -1.87
C THR A 193 6.94 17.65 -2.17
N LEU A 194 6.18 17.27 -1.15
CA LEU A 194 4.84 16.70 -1.32
C LEU A 194 3.88 17.70 -1.99
N ASP A 195 3.91 18.96 -1.55
CA ASP A 195 3.11 20.02 -2.15
C ASP A 195 3.48 20.28 -3.61
N PHE A 196 4.79 20.26 -3.94
CA PHE A 196 5.25 20.35 -5.33
C PHE A 196 4.63 19.25 -6.19
N VAL A 197 4.68 17.99 -5.76
CA VAL A 197 4.11 16.86 -6.52
C VAL A 197 2.60 17.05 -6.74
N LYS A 198 1.86 17.41 -5.68
CA LYS A 198 0.42 17.66 -5.75
C LYS A 198 0.06 18.81 -6.70
N ASN A 199 0.77 19.93 -6.60
CA ASN A 199 0.51 21.13 -7.39
C ASN A 199 0.74 20.92 -8.89
N HIS A 200 1.53 19.91 -9.27
CA HIS A 200 1.77 19.53 -10.67
C HIS A 200 0.82 18.45 -11.19
N GLY A 201 -0.20 18.05 -10.42
CA GLY A 201 -1.15 17.03 -10.83
C GLY A 201 -0.51 15.64 -11.04
N VAL A 202 0.62 15.38 -10.37
CA VAL A 202 1.28 14.08 -10.40
C VAL A 202 0.66 13.19 -9.33
N TYR A 203 0.18 12.01 -9.72
CA TYR A 203 -0.36 11.05 -8.76
C TYR A 203 0.73 10.52 -7.84
N ILE A 204 0.43 10.45 -6.54
CA ILE A 204 1.29 9.86 -5.53
C ILE A 204 1.01 8.35 -5.50
N GLU A 205 1.68 7.65 -6.39
CA GLU A 205 1.65 6.19 -6.55
C GLU A 205 2.94 5.71 -7.21
N ASN A 206 3.18 4.40 -7.22
CA ASN A 206 4.37 3.79 -7.83
C ASN A 206 5.68 4.45 -7.36
N ASN A 207 6.45 5.03 -8.29
CA ASN A 207 7.73 5.69 -8.00
C ASN A 207 7.60 7.14 -7.50
N SER A 208 6.39 7.71 -7.54
CA SER A 208 6.09 9.04 -6.98
C SER A 208 5.76 9.00 -5.49
N ILE A 209 5.88 7.82 -4.87
CA ILE A 209 5.87 7.69 -3.41
C ILE A 209 7.27 8.05 -2.93
N SER A 210 7.37 9.09 -2.10
CA SER A 210 8.67 9.50 -1.58
C SER A 210 9.31 8.41 -0.72
N GLN A 211 10.62 8.24 -0.89
CA GLN A 211 11.38 7.23 -0.17
C GLN A 211 12.29 7.89 0.85
N GLN A 212 12.37 7.32 2.06
CA GLN A 212 13.43 7.73 2.97
C GLN A 212 14.78 7.47 2.31
N VAL A 213 15.71 8.40 2.42
CA VAL A 213 17.09 8.18 1.96
C VAL A 213 17.62 6.89 2.57
N HIS A 214 18.29 6.07 1.75
CA HIS A 214 19.03 4.91 2.21
C HIS A 214 20.53 5.18 2.15
N LEU A 215 21.22 5.04 3.28
CA LEU A 215 22.67 5.15 3.36
C LEU A 215 23.32 3.84 2.90
N PHE A 216 23.65 3.77 1.61
CA PHE A 216 24.33 2.62 0.99
C PHE A 216 25.84 2.79 0.99
N PHE A 217 26.56 1.69 1.23
CA PHE A 217 28.02 1.67 1.12
C PHE A 217 28.52 2.18 -0.23
N GLY A 218 29.58 2.97 -0.20
CA GLY A 218 30.17 3.60 -1.36
C GLY A 218 29.47 4.88 -1.83
N THR A 219 28.37 5.31 -1.21
CA THR A 219 27.84 6.65 -1.49
C THR A 219 28.65 7.71 -0.72
N PRO A 220 28.88 8.91 -1.30
CA PRO A 220 29.52 10.01 -0.57
C PRO A 220 28.90 10.30 0.80
N MET A 221 27.57 10.20 0.92
CA MET A 221 26.85 10.39 2.19
C MET A 221 27.15 9.31 3.25
N THR A 222 27.53 8.10 2.84
CA THR A 222 27.86 7.02 3.78
C THR A 222 29.35 6.99 4.13
N GLU A 223 30.21 7.43 3.21
CA GLU A 223 31.66 7.52 3.48
C GLU A 223 32.01 8.60 4.49
N ASP A 224 31.25 9.71 4.49
CA ASP A 224 31.44 10.81 5.44
C ASP A 224 30.08 11.34 5.92
N SER A 225 29.33 10.50 6.64
CA SER A 225 28.00 10.87 7.15
C SER A 225 28.03 12.13 8.02
N GLY A 226 29.10 12.33 8.80
CA GLY A 226 29.29 13.51 9.64
C GLY A 226 29.34 14.81 8.84
N ALA A 227 30.07 14.85 7.71
CA ALA A 227 30.11 16.04 6.85
C ALA A 227 28.75 16.39 6.21
N TYR A 228 27.86 15.42 6.06
CA TYR A 228 26.49 15.65 5.60
C TYR A 228 25.50 15.90 6.75
N GLY A 229 25.93 15.92 8.01
CA GLY A 229 25.04 16.12 9.15
C GLY A 229 24.09 14.94 9.37
N ILE A 230 24.59 13.72 9.12
CA ILE A 230 23.85 12.47 9.25
C ILE A 230 24.44 11.69 10.42
N HIS A 231 23.58 11.25 11.32
CA HIS A 231 23.93 10.52 12.54
C HIS A 231 23.33 9.12 12.49
N PRO A 232 24.08 8.10 12.01
CA PRO A 232 23.66 6.71 12.06
C PRO A 232 23.33 6.27 13.49
N LEU A 233 22.18 5.61 13.66
CA LEU A 233 21.75 5.12 14.97
C LEU A 233 22.59 3.89 15.37
N PRO A 234 23.05 3.80 16.63
CA PRO A 234 23.84 2.67 17.11
C PRO A 234 22.97 1.41 17.13
N ARG A 235 23.19 0.50 16.18
CA ARG A 235 22.53 -0.80 16.09
C ARG A 235 23.54 -1.88 15.73
N ILE A 236 23.51 -2.99 16.46
CA ILE A 236 24.27 -4.21 16.10
C ILE A 236 23.70 -4.75 14.79
N ARG A 237 24.55 -4.80 13.76
CA ARG A 237 24.21 -5.35 12.44
C ARG A 237 25.41 -6.06 11.84
N PRO A 238 25.22 -7.12 11.04
CA PRO A 238 26.31 -7.73 10.28
C PRO A 238 27.06 -6.69 9.43
N ALA A 239 28.39 -6.79 9.37
CA ALA A 239 29.24 -5.79 8.73
C ALA A 239 28.98 -5.60 7.21
N TYR A 240 28.28 -6.53 6.57
CA TYR A 240 27.91 -6.45 5.16
C TYR A 240 26.57 -5.73 4.91
N LEU A 241 25.80 -5.40 5.95
CA LEU A 241 24.55 -4.68 5.84
C LEU A 241 24.77 -3.17 6.03
N SER A 242 24.32 -2.38 5.05
CA SER A 242 24.38 -0.92 5.11
C SER A 242 23.46 -0.33 6.21
N VAL A 243 23.69 0.94 6.56
CA VAL A 243 22.88 1.65 7.56
C VAL A 243 21.43 1.81 7.10
N CYS A 244 21.21 1.95 5.80
CA CYS A 244 19.90 2.11 5.18
C CYS A 244 19.13 3.28 5.82
N ARG A 245 18.06 3.00 6.57
CA ARG A 245 17.12 4.00 7.14
C ARG A 245 17.38 4.33 8.62
N ASP A 246 18.34 3.68 9.25
CA ASP A 246 18.58 3.80 10.69
C ASP A 246 19.50 4.97 11.00
N PHE A 247 19.03 6.20 10.78
CA PHE A 247 19.76 7.42 11.09
C PHE A 247 18.81 8.56 11.44
N GLU A 248 19.37 9.61 12.01
CA GLU A 248 18.78 10.95 12.09
C GLU A 248 19.70 11.97 11.44
N THR A 249 19.27 13.22 11.35
CA THR A 249 20.06 14.30 10.75
C THR A 249 20.18 15.46 11.73
N ASP A 250 21.07 16.42 11.44
CA ASP A 250 21.17 17.67 12.21
C ASP A 250 19.84 18.42 12.35
N THR A 251 18.91 18.22 11.42
CA THR A 251 17.68 19.01 11.26
C THR A 251 16.39 18.21 11.45
N MET A 252 16.45 16.89 11.48
CA MET A 252 15.30 16.01 11.71
C MET A 252 15.68 14.81 12.57
N SER A 253 14.91 14.60 13.65
CA SER A 253 14.97 13.36 14.43
C SER A 253 14.40 12.18 13.64
N LYS A 254 14.68 10.95 14.11
CA LYS A 254 14.08 9.73 13.55
C LYS A 254 12.55 9.79 13.49
N GLU A 255 11.90 10.33 14.53
CA GLU A 255 10.45 10.48 14.61
C GLU A 255 9.91 11.45 13.56
N GLN A 256 10.62 12.55 13.29
CA GLN A 256 10.24 13.51 12.26
C GLN A 256 10.42 12.91 10.85
N ILE A 257 11.50 12.15 10.62
CA ILE A 257 11.69 11.40 9.38
C ILE A 257 10.55 10.39 9.19
N TRP A 258 10.16 9.67 10.24
CA TRP A 258 9.01 8.76 10.21
C TRP A 258 7.70 9.48 9.91
N GLN A 259 7.48 10.65 10.54
CA GLN A 259 6.31 11.49 10.32
C GLN A 259 6.15 11.84 8.83
N VAL A 260 7.22 12.25 8.15
CA VAL A 260 7.17 12.51 6.70
C VAL A 260 6.66 11.30 5.93
N GLY A 261 7.19 10.11 6.20
CA GLY A 261 6.75 8.87 5.56
C GLY A 261 5.27 8.55 5.80
N VAL A 262 4.76 8.79 7.01
CA VAL A 262 3.33 8.64 7.33
C VAL A 262 2.47 9.59 6.50
N ILE A 263 2.88 10.85 6.38
CA ILE A 263 2.16 11.88 5.63
C ILE A 263 2.14 11.53 4.13
N TRP A 264 3.26 11.10 3.56
CA TRP A 264 3.29 10.59 2.19
C TRP A 264 2.36 9.40 1.97
N ARG A 265 2.33 8.44 2.91
CA ARG A 265 1.43 7.28 2.82
C ARG A 265 -0.05 7.68 2.88
N LEU A 266 -0.39 8.67 3.70
CA LEU A 266 -1.75 9.21 3.81
C LEU A 266 -2.22 9.85 2.49
N ASN A 267 -1.30 10.46 1.75
CA ASN A 267 -1.56 11.12 0.48
C ASN A 267 -1.44 10.20 -0.74
N HIS A 268 -1.14 8.92 -0.53
CA HIS A 268 -1.10 7.94 -1.61
C HIS A 268 -2.48 7.77 -2.24
N ARG A 269 -2.53 7.67 -3.57
CA ARG A 269 -3.78 7.63 -4.35
C ARG A 269 -4.75 6.53 -3.88
N ASP A 270 -4.22 5.33 -3.65
CA ASP A 270 -4.99 4.16 -3.17
C ASP A 270 -5.79 4.44 -1.88
N PHE A 271 -5.36 5.40 -1.05
CA PHE A 271 -5.96 5.66 0.24
C PHE A 271 -7.34 6.29 0.07
N MET A 272 -7.42 7.33 -0.75
CA MET A 272 -8.69 7.97 -1.09
C MET A 272 -9.56 7.04 -1.93
N GLU A 273 -8.99 6.34 -2.91
CA GLU A 273 -9.75 5.41 -3.77
C GLU A 273 -10.42 4.28 -2.98
N ASP A 274 -9.72 3.69 -2.02
CA ASP A 274 -10.30 2.68 -1.13
C ASP A 274 -11.47 3.24 -0.33
N ILE A 275 -11.32 4.42 0.26
CA ILE A 275 -12.37 5.04 1.07
C ILE A 275 -13.59 5.40 0.22
N MET A 276 -13.37 6.00 -0.96
CA MET A 276 -14.44 6.34 -1.90
C MET A 276 -15.17 5.10 -2.42
N ALA A 277 -14.46 4.00 -2.62
CA ALA A 277 -15.04 2.72 -3.05
C ALA A 277 -15.63 1.90 -1.88
N GLY A 278 -15.51 2.37 -0.63
CA GLY A 278 -15.97 1.62 0.54
C GLY A 278 -15.15 0.35 0.79
N ARG A 279 -13.88 0.30 0.39
CA ARG A 279 -13.00 -0.87 0.52
C ARG A 279 -11.95 -0.63 1.59
N ASN A 280 -11.53 -1.69 2.28
CA ASN A 280 -10.37 -1.67 3.18
C ASN A 280 -10.48 -0.64 4.33
N LEU A 281 -11.70 -0.20 4.66
CA LEU A 281 -11.95 0.96 5.51
C LEU A 281 -11.31 0.84 6.89
N PHE A 282 -11.38 -0.35 7.49
CA PHE A 282 -10.81 -0.61 8.82
C PHE A 282 -9.29 -0.54 8.84
N ASN A 283 -8.61 -1.01 7.79
CA ASN A 283 -7.15 -0.90 7.72
C ASN A 283 -6.72 0.56 7.47
N ARG A 284 -7.49 1.31 6.66
CA ARG A 284 -7.28 2.75 6.45
C ARG A 284 -7.47 3.54 7.75
N ALA A 285 -8.55 3.30 8.48
CA ALA A 285 -8.79 3.90 9.79
C ALA A 285 -7.67 3.55 10.78
N SER A 286 -7.33 2.26 10.89
CA SER A 286 -6.30 1.77 11.80
C SER A 286 -4.95 2.44 11.52
N PHE A 287 -4.58 2.62 10.25
CA PHE A 287 -3.37 3.35 9.88
C PHE A 287 -3.37 4.79 10.42
N ILE A 288 -4.47 5.53 10.25
CA ILE A 288 -4.58 6.91 10.72
C ILE A 288 -4.52 6.96 12.26
N ILE A 289 -5.29 6.10 12.93
CA ILE A 289 -5.40 6.08 14.39
C ILE A 289 -4.07 5.72 15.04
N LYS A 290 -3.38 4.68 14.54
CA LYS A 290 -2.06 4.26 15.06
C LYS A 290 -0.99 5.35 14.88
N ASN A 291 -1.12 6.18 13.85
CA ASN A 291 -0.18 7.27 13.56
C ASN A 291 -0.70 8.65 13.96
N ARG A 292 -1.78 8.75 14.75
CA ARG A 292 -2.45 10.03 15.06
C ARG A 292 -1.52 11.09 15.64
N LYS A 293 -0.55 10.67 16.46
CA LYS A 293 0.47 11.58 17.05
C LYS A 293 1.35 12.30 16.00
N PHE A 294 1.48 11.74 14.81
CA PHE A 294 2.25 12.30 13.69
C PHE A 294 1.39 13.09 12.69
N LEU A 295 0.06 13.06 12.88
CA LEU A 295 -0.93 13.60 11.95
C LEU A 295 -1.76 14.73 12.57
N THR A 296 -1.31 15.29 13.70
CA THR A 296 -2.05 16.35 14.42
C THR A 296 -2.22 17.61 13.60
N GLU A 297 -1.21 17.95 12.78
CA GLU A 297 -1.22 19.12 11.89
C GLU A 297 -1.76 18.80 10.48
N GLU A 298 -2.27 17.58 10.26
CA GLU A 298 -2.70 17.11 8.95
C GLU A 298 -4.23 17.00 8.82
N PRO A 299 -4.91 18.02 8.25
CA PRO A 299 -6.37 18.02 8.15
C PRO A 299 -6.91 16.84 7.30
N LEU A 300 -6.11 16.33 6.37
CA LEU A 300 -6.48 15.16 5.57
C LEU A 300 -6.79 13.93 6.44
N ALA A 301 -6.11 13.75 7.58
CA ALA A 301 -6.32 12.60 8.45
C ALA A 301 -7.75 12.56 9.02
N ASN A 302 -8.22 13.69 9.56
CA ASN A 302 -9.58 13.79 10.09
C ASN A 302 -10.61 13.74 8.95
N TYR A 303 -10.35 14.38 7.80
CA TYR A 303 -11.23 14.31 6.64
C TYR A 303 -11.48 12.84 6.23
N LEU A 304 -10.41 12.04 6.10
CA LEU A 304 -10.52 10.64 5.70
C LEU A 304 -11.24 9.80 6.77
N LEU A 305 -10.99 10.03 8.06
CA LEU A 305 -11.72 9.35 9.14
C LEU A 305 -13.21 9.67 9.11
N ILE A 306 -13.62 10.93 8.88
CA ILE A 306 -15.03 11.29 8.72
C ILE A 306 -15.66 10.46 7.60
N ARG A 307 -15.02 10.38 6.43
CA ARG A 307 -15.54 9.60 5.29
C ARG A 307 -15.69 8.12 5.62
N ILE A 308 -14.73 7.54 6.34
CA ILE A 308 -14.79 6.14 6.81
C ILE A 308 -15.96 5.95 7.79
N TYR A 309 -16.06 6.80 8.82
CA TYR A 309 -17.11 6.67 9.83
C TYR A 309 -18.50 6.87 9.25
N LEU A 310 -18.68 7.80 8.32
CA LEU A 310 -19.95 7.97 7.61
C LEU A 310 -20.32 6.72 6.79
N ALA A 311 -19.35 6.10 6.11
CA ALA A 311 -19.58 4.87 5.36
C ALA A 311 -19.97 3.67 6.25
N LEU A 312 -19.57 3.69 7.51
CA LEU A 312 -19.87 2.67 8.53
C LEU A 312 -21.02 3.07 9.47
N GLU A 313 -21.69 4.20 9.21
CA GLU A 313 -22.76 4.78 10.04
C GLU A 313 -22.33 5.04 11.51
N GLU A 314 -21.06 5.39 11.74
CA GLU A 314 -20.52 5.82 13.04
C GLU A 314 -20.55 7.35 13.16
N TYR A 315 -21.75 7.93 13.11
CA TYR A 315 -21.94 9.38 13.05
C TYR A 315 -21.25 10.15 14.18
N GLU A 316 -21.39 9.73 15.44
CA GLU A 316 -20.74 10.36 16.61
C GLU A 316 -19.21 10.50 16.44
N ALA A 317 -18.55 9.45 15.93
CA ALA A 317 -17.12 9.49 15.65
C ALA A 317 -16.76 10.42 14.50
N ALA A 318 -17.62 10.47 13.46
CA ALA A 318 -17.50 11.44 12.37
C ALA A 318 -17.59 12.89 12.90
N PHE A 319 -18.52 13.17 13.82
CA PHE A 319 -18.62 14.49 14.48
C PHE A 319 -17.39 14.84 15.28
N GLY A 320 -16.87 13.91 16.09
CA GLY A 320 -15.64 14.15 16.85
C GLY A 320 -14.46 14.54 15.96
N CYS A 321 -14.32 13.92 14.79
CA CYS A 321 -13.31 14.32 13.80
C CYS A 321 -13.61 15.68 13.15
N LEU A 322 -14.88 16.00 12.90
CA LEU A 322 -15.29 17.29 12.35
C LEU A 322 -15.02 18.44 13.34
N ASP A 323 -15.26 18.24 14.62
CA ASP A 323 -15.00 19.25 15.66
C ASP A 323 -13.51 19.62 15.69
N VAL A 324 -12.63 18.63 15.54
CA VAL A 324 -11.19 18.87 15.39
C VAL A 324 -10.89 19.69 14.14
N LEU A 325 -11.49 19.36 12.99
CA LEU A 325 -11.30 20.14 11.75
C LEU A 325 -11.81 21.58 11.87
N LYS A 326 -13.00 21.79 12.45
CA LYS A 326 -13.59 23.12 12.65
C LYS A 326 -12.74 23.96 13.60
N LYS A 327 -12.21 23.35 14.66
CA LYS A 327 -11.41 24.03 15.67
C LYS A 327 -10.01 24.37 15.17
N ASP A 328 -9.31 23.39 14.63
CA ASP A 328 -7.87 23.50 14.33
C ASP A 328 -7.62 23.97 12.89
N PHE A 329 -8.56 23.75 11.97
CA PHE A 329 -8.43 24.07 10.54
C PHE A 329 -9.70 24.71 9.91
N PRO A 330 -10.29 25.77 10.51
CA PRO A 330 -11.58 26.32 10.08
C PRO A 330 -11.62 26.77 8.62
N GLU A 331 -10.53 27.36 8.13
CA GLU A 331 -10.46 27.94 6.79
C GLU A 331 -9.97 26.97 5.71
N HIS A 332 -9.53 25.76 6.11
CA HIS A 332 -8.95 24.79 5.21
C HIS A 332 -9.98 24.25 4.21
N ILE A 333 -9.54 23.97 2.99
CA ILE A 333 -10.45 23.57 1.91
C ILE A 333 -11.22 22.29 2.22
N LEU A 334 -10.58 21.31 2.87
CA LEU A 334 -11.23 20.06 3.29
C LEU A 334 -12.31 20.29 4.37
N THR A 335 -12.10 21.24 5.28
CA THR A 335 -13.12 21.62 6.28
C THR A 335 -14.31 22.28 5.60
N LYS A 336 -14.05 23.18 4.64
CA LYS A 336 -15.11 23.79 3.84
C LYS A 336 -15.83 22.75 2.98
N GLU A 337 -15.10 21.79 2.42
CA GLU A 337 -15.65 20.72 1.59
C GLU A 337 -16.57 19.79 2.40
N ILE A 338 -16.13 19.32 3.56
CA ILE A 338 -16.94 18.40 4.38
C ILE A 338 -18.19 19.09 4.94
N LEU A 339 -18.21 20.42 5.04
CA LEU A 339 -19.38 21.20 5.45
C LEU A 339 -20.31 21.55 4.29
N LYS A 340 -19.89 21.32 3.04
CA LYS A 340 -20.80 21.45 1.89
C LYS A 340 -21.77 20.28 1.92
N GLY A 341 -22.96 20.54 2.45
CA GLY A 341 -24.11 19.69 2.22
C GLY A 341 -24.55 19.68 0.74
N PRO A 342 -25.54 18.84 0.40
CA PRO A 342 -26.24 17.98 1.34
C PRO A 342 -25.60 16.59 1.51
N PHE A 343 -25.74 16.02 2.70
CA PHE A 343 -25.29 14.66 3.04
C PHE A 343 -26.39 13.66 2.75
N ARG A 344 -26.05 12.60 2.02
CA ARG A 344 -26.98 11.52 1.73
C ARG A 344 -26.74 10.37 2.70
N ILE A 345 -27.72 10.10 3.55
CA ILE A 345 -27.82 8.84 4.29
C ILE A 345 -28.86 7.94 3.64
N PHE A 346 -28.99 6.71 4.12
CA PHE A 346 -29.96 5.75 3.62
C PHE A 346 -30.80 5.20 4.76
N LYS A 347 -32.10 4.99 4.50
CA LYS A 347 -33.03 4.35 5.42
C LYS A 347 -33.71 3.15 4.80
N LYS A 348 -33.83 2.05 5.54
CA LYS A 348 -34.45 0.82 5.07
C LYS A 348 -35.88 1.05 4.60
N LYS A 349 -36.20 0.48 3.44
CA LYS A 349 -37.51 0.58 2.78
C LYS A 349 -38.04 -0.83 2.47
N ARG A 350 -39.34 -1.04 2.69
CA ARG A 350 -40.05 -2.30 2.35
C ARG A 350 -40.59 -2.34 0.91
N GLY A 351 -40.67 -1.17 0.28
CA GLY A 351 -41.16 -1.02 -1.09
C GLY A 351 -40.17 -1.52 -2.15
N PRO A 352 -40.57 -1.47 -3.43
CA PRO A 352 -39.71 -1.86 -4.54
C PRO A 352 -38.52 -0.89 -4.70
N ALA A 353 -37.41 -1.42 -5.23
CA ALA A 353 -36.22 -0.66 -5.58
C ALA A 353 -36.53 0.35 -6.70
N ALA A 354 -36.11 1.60 -6.50
CA ALA A 354 -36.28 2.70 -7.44
C ALA A 354 -34.96 3.44 -7.68
N VAL A 355 -34.92 4.29 -8.71
CA VAL A 355 -33.79 5.19 -8.97
C VAL A 355 -33.51 6.03 -7.73
N GLY A 356 -32.23 6.10 -7.32
CA GLY A 356 -31.76 6.75 -6.10
C GLY A 356 -31.63 5.83 -4.90
N ASP A 357 -32.31 4.67 -4.88
CA ASP A 357 -32.23 3.72 -3.78
C ASP A 357 -30.85 3.01 -3.75
N LYS A 358 -30.35 2.76 -2.53
CA LYS A 358 -29.24 1.83 -2.28
C LYS A 358 -29.80 0.42 -2.14
N VAL A 359 -29.19 -0.53 -2.83
CA VAL A 359 -29.60 -1.94 -2.84
C VAL A 359 -28.46 -2.84 -2.39
N ILE A 360 -28.81 -3.93 -1.71
CA ILE A 360 -27.89 -5.00 -1.33
C ILE A 360 -28.38 -6.28 -2.01
N TYR A 361 -27.53 -6.95 -2.79
CA TYR A 361 -27.95 -8.09 -3.60
C TYR A 361 -26.83 -9.14 -3.78
N ASP A 362 -27.25 -10.36 -4.11
CA ASP A 362 -26.38 -11.41 -4.66
C ASP A 362 -26.67 -11.54 -6.16
N CYS A 363 -25.67 -11.87 -6.97
CA CYS A 363 -25.82 -12.11 -8.39
C CYS A 363 -24.96 -13.29 -8.87
N GLN A 364 -25.45 -13.98 -9.90
CA GLN A 364 -24.73 -15.01 -10.64
C GLN A 364 -25.10 -14.91 -12.13
N GLY A 365 -24.12 -14.84 -13.01
CA GLY A 365 -24.31 -14.82 -14.46
C GLY A 365 -24.07 -16.17 -15.10
N PHE A 366 -24.88 -16.46 -16.12
CA PHE A 366 -24.88 -17.71 -16.88
C PHE A 366 -24.75 -17.44 -18.38
N VAL A 367 -23.86 -18.18 -19.04
CA VAL A 367 -23.74 -18.25 -20.50
C VAL A 367 -23.91 -19.72 -20.90
N ASP A 368 -24.87 -19.99 -21.78
CA ASP A 368 -25.22 -21.36 -22.22
C ASP A 368 -25.48 -22.33 -21.05
N GLY A 369 -26.12 -21.83 -19.99
CA GLY A 369 -26.44 -22.59 -18.77
C GLY A 369 -25.26 -22.84 -17.83
N ARG A 370 -24.05 -22.37 -18.15
CA ARG A 370 -22.85 -22.48 -17.30
C ARG A 370 -22.60 -21.17 -16.56
N ILE A 371 -22.26 -21.28 -15.27
CA ILE A 371 -21.87 -20.13 -14.45
C ILE A 371 -20.60 -19.51 -15.01
N VAL A 372 -20.57 -18.18 -15.10
CA VAL A 372 -19.35 -17.42 -15.36
C VAL A 372 -18.84 -16.86 -14.03
N PRO A 373 -17.78 -17.42 -13.42
CA PRO A 373 -17.34 -17.03 -12.09
C PRO A 373 -17.10 -15.52 -11.91
N ALA A 374 -16.60 -14.84 -12.94
CA ALA A 374 -16.34 -13.40 -12.94
C ALA A 374 -17.61 -12.52 -12.78
N THR A 375 -18.80 -13.11 -12.93
CA THR A 375 -20.09 -12.42 -12.80
C THR A 375 -20.78 -12.70 -11.46
N CYS A 376 -20.19 -13.55 -10.62
CA CYS A 376 -20.76 -13.93 -9.34
C CYS A 376 -20.36 -12.92 -8.26
N GLY A 377 -21.34 -12.43 -7.51
CA GLY A 377 -21.12 -11.53 -6.37
C GLY A 377 -22.09 -11.84 -5.24
N ARG A 378 -21.62 -11.76 -4.00
CA ARG A 378 -22.48 -11.85 -2.81
C ARG A 378 -22.43 -10.55 -2.03
N TYR A 379 -23.56 -10.14 -1.45
CA TYR A 379 -23.73 -8.94 -0.65
C TYR A 379 -23.18 -7.67 -1.33
N GLN A 380 -23.36 -7.59 -2.65
CA GLN A 380 -22.94 -6.44 -3.44
C GLN A 380 -23.83 -5.24 -3.11
N VAL A 381 -23.23 -4.05 -3.12
CA VAL A 381 -23.92 -2.79 -2.81
C VAL A 381 -23.90 -1.91 -4.03
N ALA A 382 -25.06 -1.38 -4.43
CA ALA A 382 -25.15 -0.42 -5.51
C ALA A 382 -26.17 0.69 -5.20
N ILE A 383 -26.01 1.85 -5.83
CA ILE A 383 -27.00 2.92 -5.84
C ILE A 383 -27.59 2.97 -7.24
N LEU A 384 -28.91 2.79 -7.36
CA LEU A 384 -29.56 2.78 -8.67
C LEU A 384 -29.60 4.19 -9.26
N GLY A 385 -29.27 4.31 -10.55
CA GLY A 385 -29.30 5.56 -11.32
C GLY A 385 -28.02 6.39 -11.23
N ASN A 386 -26.92 5.86 -10.69
CA ASN A 386 -25.63 6.55 -10.64
C ASN A 386 -24.66 6.17 -11.78
N SER A 387 -25.11 5.35 -12.73
CA SER A 387 -24.32 4.86 -13.89
C SER A 387 -23.15 3.92 -13.55
N ASN A 388 -23.11 3.32 -12.36
CA ASN A 388 -22.09 2.31 -12.01
C ASN A 388 -22.45 0.89 -12.44
N LEU A 389 -23.70 0.63 -12.80
CA LEU A 389 -24.19 -0.67 -13.25
C LEU A 389 -24.43 -0.65 -14.75
N LEU A 390 -24.32 -1.83 -15.40
CA LEU A 390 -24.78 -1.98 -16.78
C LEU A 390 -26.26 -1.62 -16.88
N PRO A 391 -26.70 -0.90 -17.94
CA PRO A 391 -28.09 -0.42 -18.05
C PRO A 391 -29.14 -1.53 -17.90
N ASP A 392 -28.92 -2.67 -18.58
CA ASP A 392 -29.81 -3.83 -18.50
C ASP A 392 -29.86 -4.42 -17.07
N PHE A 393 -28.71 -4.49 -16.41
CA PHE A 393 -28.62 -5.02 -15.04
C PHE A 393 -29.35 -4.11 -14.05
N GLU A 394 -29.18 -2.79 -14.19
CA GLU A 394 -29.89 -1.81 -13.37
C GLU A 394 -31.40 -1.86 -13.63
N CYS A 395 -31.82 -2.04 -14.88
CA CYS A 395 -33.23 -2.19 -15.25
C CYS A 395 -33.85 -3.42 -14.59
N GLY A 396 -33.14 -4.56 -14.59
CA GLY A 396 -33.59 -5.78 -13.93
C GLY A 396 -33.72 -5.68 -12.41
N LEU A 397 -32.94 -4.81 -11.76
CA LEU A 397 -33.07 -4.53 -10.32
C LEU A 397 -34.26 -3.63 -9.97
N LYS A 398 -34.64 -2.71 -10.87
CA LYS A 398 -35.75 -1.77 -10.62
C LYS A 398 -37.06 -2.53 -10.47
N GLY A 399 -37.86 -2.14 -9.47
CA GLY A 399 -39.14 -2.79 -9.18
C GLY A 399 -39.04 -4.02 -8.28
N LEU A 400 -37.86 -4.62 -8.12
CA LEU A 400 -37.69 -5.76 -7.21
C LEU A 400 -37.89 -5.34 -5.76
N ARG A 401 -38.50 -6.24 -4.98
CA ARG A 401 -38.71 -6.05 -3.54
C ARG A 401 -37.64 -6.80 -2.74
N PRO A 402 -37.33 -6.37 -1.51
CA PRO A 402 -36.45 -7.14 -0.62
C PRO A 402 -36.88 -8.61 -0.53
N ARG A 403 -35.89 -9.50 -0.44
CA ARG A 403 -35.99 -10.97 -0.40
C ARG A 403 -36.58 -11.63 -1.65
N HIS A 404 -36.69 -10.92 -2.77
CA HIS A 404 -37.12 -11.51 -4.03
C HIS A 404 -35.94 -11.83 -4.92
N ALA A 405 -36.04 -12.95 -5.64
CA ALA A 405 -35.12 -13.30 -6.70
C ALA A 405 -35.72 -12.95 -8.07
N ALA A 406 -34.86 -12.63 -9.03
CA ALA A 406 -35.25 -12.37 -10.40
C ALA A 406 -34.19 -12.90 -11.37
N GLU A 407 -34.63 -13.18 -12.59
CA GLU A 407 -33.76 -13.55 -13.70
C GLU A 407 -33.98 -12.60 -14.87
N PHE A 408 -32.90 -12.09 -15.46
CA PHE A 408 -32.97 -11.21 -16.61
C PHE A 408 -31.67 -11.22 -17.44
N PRO A 409 -31.77 -11.00 -18.76
CA PRO A 409 -30.59 -10.90 -19.63
C PRO A 409 -29.89 -9.55 -19.45
N VAL A 410 -28.56 -9.55 -19.60
CA VAL A 410 -27.73 -8.35 -19.59
C VAL A 410 -26.75 -8.40 -20.76
N SER A 411 -26.78 -7.36 -21.58
CA SER A 411 -25.92 -7.23 -22.75
C SER A 411 -24.62 -6.53 -22.37
N PHE A 412 -23.50 -7.19 -22.65
CA PHE A 412 -22.18 -6.61 -22.44
C PHE A 412 -21.71 -5.87 -23.69
N PRO A 413 -21.02 -4.72 -23.54
CA PRO A 413 -20.50 -3.97 -24.67
C PRO A 413 -19.43 -4.77 -25.45
N GLN A 414 -19.27 -4.47 -26.73
CA GLN A 414 -18.25 -5.10 -27.61
C GLN A 414 -16.82 -4.91 -27.10
N HIS A 415 -16.57 -3.83 -26.37
CA HIS A 415 -15.30 -3.56 -25.71
C HIS A 415 -15.51 -3.59 -24.20
N HIS A 416 -15.50 -4.80 -23.63
CA HIS A 416 -15.61 -5.00 -22.19
C HIS A 416 -14.27 -5.50 -21.61
N GLY A 417 -13.96 -5.08 -20.38
CA GLY A 417 -12.68 -5.41 -19.71
C GLY A 417 -12.48 -6.91 -19.47
N LEU A 418 -13.57 -7.66 -19.31
CA LEU A 418 -13.57 -9.12 -19.35
C LEU A 418 -13.84 -9.58 -20.78
N GLN A 419 -12.77 -9.97 -21.50
CA GLN A 419 -12.88 -10.35 -22.91
C GLN A 419 -13.82 -11.52 -23.16
N GLU A 420 -13.96 -12.44 -22.20
CA GLU A 420 -14.88 -13.58 -22.31
C GLU A 420 -16.36 -13.18 -22.30
N LEU A 421 -16.70 -11.97 -21.84
CA LEU A 421 -18.05 -11.43 -21.79
C LEU A 421 -18.32 -10.38 -22.88
N ALA A 422 -17.29 -9.85 -23.52
CA ALA A 422 -17.41 -8.77 -24.50
C ALA A 422 -18.36 -9.16 -25.65
N GLY A 423 -19.37 -8.31 -25.90
CA GLY A 423 -20.38 -8.52 -26.93
C GLY A 423 -21.37 -9.66 -26.67
N LYS A 424 -21.32 -10.32 -25.51
CA LYS A 424 -22.24 -11.42 -25.14
C LYS A 424 -23.44 -10.91 -24.34
N THR A 425 -24.54 -11.67 -24.40
CA THR A 425 -25.65 -11.53 -23.46
C THR A 425 -25.53 -12.61 -22.40
N VAL A 426 -25.52 -12.20 -21.14
CA VAL A 426 -25.43 -13.10 -19.98
C VAL A 426 -26.77 -13.10 -19.26
N GLN A 427 -27.29 -14.28 -18.93
CA GLN A 427 -28.48 -14.39 -18.08
C GLN A 427 -28.07 -14.27 -16.61
N PHE A 428 -28.58 -13.26 -15.91
CA PHE A 428 -28.29 -13.08 -14.49
C PHE A 428 -29.43 -13.63 -13.63
N ARG A 429 -29.06 -14.35 -12.58
CA ARG A 429 -29.91 -14.62 -11.42
C ARG A 429 -29.49 -13.70 -10.30
N VAL A 430 -30.44 -12.98 -9.73
CA VAL A 430 -30.20 -12.00 -8.68
C VAL A 430 -31.13 -12.25 -7.50
N LEU A 431 -30.60 -12.19 -6.29
CA LEU A 431 -31.39 -12.13 -5.05
C LEU A 431 -31.21 -10.75 -4.41
N LEU A 432 -32.30 -9.99 -4.32
CA LEU A 432 -32.26 -8.66 -3.70
C LEU A 432 -32.51 -8.80 -2.18
N HIS A 433 -31.51 -8.53 -1.35
CA HIS A 433 -31.62 -8.66 0.10
C HIS A 433 -32.32 -7.47 0.75
N GLN A 434 -31.91 -6.26 0.39
CA GLN A 434 -32.38 -5.03 1.04
C GLN A 434 -32.45 -3.87 0.06
N VAL A 435 -33.43 -2.98 0.28
CA VAL A 435 -33.62 -1.70 -0.41
C VAL A 435 -33.61 -0.61 0.64
N MET A 436 -32.91 0.49 0.36
CA MET A 436 -32.79 1.63 1.25
C MET A 436 -33.00 2.92 0.45
N THR A 437 -33.90 3.78 0.92
CA THR A 437 -34.20 5.07 0.28
C THR A 437 -33.22 6.13 0.76
N PRO A 438 -32.74 7.03 -0.11
CA PRO A 438 -31.90 8.12 0.32
C PRO A 438 -32.70 9.10 1.19
N VAL A 439 -32.07 9.61 2.24
CA VAL A 439 -32.52 10.76 3.01
C VAL A 439 -31.44 11.83 2.89
N ILE A 440 -31.84 12.99 2.42
CA ILE A 440 -30.96 14.13 2.19
C ILE A 440 -30.97 15.00 3.45
N MET A 441 -29.79 15.22 4.01
CA MET A 441 -29.56 16.09 5.16
C MET A 441 -28.84 17.35 4.67
N GLU A 442 -29.44 18.51 4.86
CA GLU A 442 -28.88 19.76 4.32
C GLU A 442 -27.61 20.19 5.05
N ARG A 443 -27.53 19.87 6.35
CA ARG A 443 -26.40 20.25 7.20
C ARG A 443 -25.77 19.02 7.83
N PHE A 444 -24.48 19.12 8.14
CA PHE A 444 -23.76 18.02 8.76
C PHE A 444 -24.34 17.73 10.14
N GLU A 445 -24.71 18.77 10.90
CA GLU A 445 -25.32 18.69 12.24
C GLU A 445 -26.60 17.84 12.29
N ASP A 446 -27.35 17.78 11.19
CA ASP A 446 -28.56 16.97 11.12
C ASP A 446 -28.24 15.45 11.18
N LEU A 447 -26.99 15.05 10.88
CA LEU A 447 -26.51 13.67 11.04
C LEU A 447 -26.37 13.23 12.50
N GLU A 448 -26.20 14.16 13.45
CA GLU A 448 -25.99 13.82 14.86
C GLU A 448 -27.23 13.14 15.44
N GLN A 449 -28.39 13.57 14.94
CA GLN A 449 -29.70 13.08 15.30
C GLN A 449 -30.17 11.96 14.36
N ALA A 450 -29.35 11.57 13.38
CA ALA A 450 -29.72 10.53 12.44
C ALA A 450 -29.72 9.15 13.12
N SER A 451 -30.88 8.49 13.07
CA SER A 451 -31.00 7.09 13.45
C SER A 451 -30.17 6.21 12.52
N LYS A 452 -29.35 5.31 13.08
CA LYS A 452 -28.71 4.23 12.33
C LYS A 452 -29.74 3.20 11.84
N ASP A 453 -29.50 2.59 10.70
CA ASP A 453 -30.29 1.43 10.27
C ASP A 453 -29.75 0.16 10.96
N VAL A 454 -30.65 -0.74 11.32
CA VAL A 454 -30.28 -2.06 11.87
C VAL A 454 -30.19 -3.07 10.74
N TYR A 455 -29.01 -3.69 10.61
CA TYR A 455 -28.72 -4.69 9.59
C TYR A 455 -28.93 -6.11 10.14
N HIS A 456 -29.71 -6.92 9.42
CA HIS A 456 -30.00 -8.31 9.80
C HIS A 456 -29.84 -9.24 8.61
N PHE A 457 -28.88 -10.15 8.71
CA PHE A 457 -28.59 -11.21 7.75
C PHE A 457 -28.32 -12.51 8.49
N ASN A 458 -28.73 -13.64 7.92
CA ASN A 458 -28.58 -14.95 8.55
C ASN A 458 -27.23 -15.62 8.25
N ASP A 459 -26.48 -15.10 7.27
CA ASP A 459 -25.22 -15.69 6.80
C ASP A 459 -24.06 -14.70 7.06
N THR A 460 -23.63 -14.68 8.33
CA THR A 460 -22.50 -13.87 8.79
C THR A 460 -21.17 -14.33 8.20
N THR A 461 -21.02 -15.63 7.92
CA THR A 461 -19.82 -16.19 7.27
C THR A 461 -19.64 -15.65 5.86
N GLY A 462 -20.71 -15.63 5.05
CA GLY A 462 -20.67 -15.06 3.71
C GLY A 462 -20.42 -13.55 3.72
N LEU A 463 -21.00 -12.82 4.68
CA LEU A 463 -20.69 -11.40 4.88
C LEU A 463 -19.20 -11.19 5.21
N ARG A 464 -18.65 -11.97 6.15
CA ARG A 464 -17.22 -11.92 6.51
C ARG A 464 -16.31 -12.13 5.30
N GLN A 465 -16.69 -13.02 4.38
CA GLN A 465 -15.90 -13.35 3.19
C GLN A 465 -16.04 -12.33 2.06
N HIS A 466 -17.20 -11.69 1.91
CA HIS A 466 -17.55 -10.92 0.71
C HIS A 466 -17.87 -9.44 0.95
N ASN A 467 -18.18 -9.02 2.17
CA ASN A 467 -18.48 -7.63 2.51
C ASN A 467 -18.20 -7.31 4.00
N GLU A 468 -16.96 -6.91 4.27
CA GLU A 468 -16.46 -6.58 5.63
C GLU A 468 -17.27 -5.45 6.30
N ASN A 469 -17.73 -4.45 5.54
CA ASN A 469 -18.48 -3.32 6.09
C ASN A 469 -19.87 -3.74 6.57
N LEU A 470 -20.60 -4.50 5.74
CA LEU A 470 -21.91 -5.03 6.13
C LEU A 470 -21.76 -6.02 7.30
N TYR A 471 -20.70 -6.85 7.29
CA TYR A 471 -20.39 -7.74 8.40
C TYR A 471 -20.23 -6.97 9.71
N TYR A 472 -19.41 -5.91 9.73
CA TYR A 472 -19.25 -5.04 10.89
C TYR A 472 -20.58 -4.46 11.37
N MET A 473 -21.40 -3.90 10.48
CA MET A 473 -22.68 -3.29 10.87
C MET A 473 -23.65 -4.30 11.47
N VAL A 474 -23.67 -5.54 10.95
CA VAL A 474 -24.45 -6.65 11.57
C VAL A 474 -23.92 -6.97 12.97
N LEU A 475 -22.60 -7.14 13.13
CA LEU A 475 -22.01 -7.47 14.42
C LEU A 475 -22.25 -6.37 15.47
N ARG A 476 -22.06 -5.11 15.09
CA ARG A 476 -22.29 -3.94 15.96
C ARG A 476 -23.69 -3.94 16.56
N ASP A 477 -24.69 -4.32 15.76
CA ASP A 477 -26.10 -4.29 16.17
C ASP A 477 -26.57 -5.63 16.78
N THR A 478 -25.67 -6.62 16.87
CA THR A 478 -25.95 -7.94 17.46
C THR A 478 -25.84 -7.87 18.99
N THR A 479 -26.79 -8.49 19.69
CA THR A 479 -26.77 -8.56 21.16
C THR A 479 -25.56 -9.36 21.66
N LEU A 480 -25.09 -9.07 22.88
CA LEU A 480 -24.00 -9.83 23.52
C LEU A 480 -24.26 -11.34 23.55
N ARG A 481 -25.51 -11.75 23.79
CA ARG A 481 -25.89 -13.17 23.77
C ARG A 481 -25.67 -13.78 22.38
N GLY A 482 -26.09 -13.10 21.31
CA GLY A 482 -25.87 -13.55 19.95
C GLY A 482 -24.38 -13.62 19.59
N LEU A 483 -23.59 -12.62 19.98
CA LEU A 483 -22.13 -12.62 19.77
C LEU A 483 -21.42 -13.76 20.53
N SER A 484 -21.95 -14.20 21.67
CA SER A 484 -21.35 -15.30 22.44
C SER A 484 -21.56 -16.68 21.82
N GLU A 485 -22.44 -16.81 20.82
CA GLU A 485 -22.68 -18.07 20.11
C GLU A 485 -21.54 -18.39 19.12
N ASP A 486 -20.88 -17.37 18.57
CA ASP A 486 -19.69 -17.52 17.72
C ASP A 486 -18.54 -16.63 18.23
N LEU A 487 -17.52 -17.28 18.81
CA LEU A 487 -16.34 -16.61 19.33
C LEU A 487 -15.61 -15.78 18.25
N ALA A 488 -15.63 -16.19 16.98
CA ALA A 488 -14.99 -15.44 15.92
C ALA A 488 -15.69 -14.10 15.67
N ASP A 489 -17.03 -14.07 15.71
CA ASP A 489 -17.83 -12.84 15.57
C ASP A 489 -17.53 -11.87 16.71
N PHE A 490 -17.47 -12.37 17.94
CA PHE A 490 -17.08 -11.59 19.11
C PHE A 490 -15.67 -10.98 18.96
N LEU A 491 -14.67 -11.79 18.62
CA LEU A 491 -13.29 -11.35 18.46
C LEU A 491 -13.14 -10.35 17.29
N ASN A 492 -13.87 -10.57 16.19
CA ASN A 492 -13.87 -9.66 15.05
C ASN A 492 -14.47 -8.29 15.40
N LEU A 493 -15.57 -8.24 16.18
CA LEU A 493 -16.13 -6.96 16.61
C LEU A 493 -15.16 -6.17 17.49
N ILE A 494 -14.46 -6.83 18.43
CA ILE A 494 -13.38 -6.21 19.21
C ILE A 494 -12.31 -5.64 18.26
N ASN A 495 -11.84 -6.44 17.30
CA ASN A 495 -10.81 -6.00 16.35
C ASN A 495 -11.28 -4.80 15.52
N PHE A 496 -12.52 -4.78 15.05
CA PHE A 496 -13.10 -3.65 14.33
C PHE A 496 -13.15 -2.39 15.19
N TYR A 497 -13.63 -2.50 16.44
CA TYR A 497 -13.63 -1.38 17.37
C TYR A 497 -12.23 -0.82 17.61
N LEU A 498 -11.22 -1.67 17.81
CA LEU A 498 -9.84 -1.20 17.96
C LEU A 498 -9.30 -0.54 16.68
N LYS A 499 -9.56 -1.11 15.50
CA LYS A 499 -9.17 -0.50 14.22
C LYS A 499 -9.84 0.84 13.96
N LEU A 500 -11.05 1.05 14.50
CA LEU A 500 -11.79 2.31 14.46
C LEU A 500 -11.51 3.23 15.66
N GLY A 501 -10.61 2.84 16.58
CA GLY A 501 -10.22 3.66 17.72
C GLY A 501 -11.24 3.69 18.86
N PHE A 502 -12.24 2.80 18.84
CA PHE A 502 -13.24 2.64 19.90
C PHE A 502 -12.73 1.71 21.01
N THR A 503 -11.60 2.08 21.62
CA THR A 503 -10.92 1.27 22.63
C THR A 503 -11.83 0.96 23.83
N ASP A 504 -12.63 1.92 24.27
CA ASP A 504 -13.54 1.72 25.41
C ASP A 504 -14.65 0.72 25.09
N ARG A 505 -15.27 0.81 23.89
CA ARG A 505 -16.26 -0.17 23.42
C ARG A 505 -15.66 -1.58 23.32
N ALA A 506 -14.41 -1.69 22.86
CA ALA A 506 -13.70 -2.96 22.79
C ALA A 506 -13.40 -3.55 24.19
N LEU A 507 -13.01 -2.71 25.14
CA LEU A 507 -12.76 -3.11 26.53
C LEU A 507 -14.04 -3.53 27.25
N ASP A 508 -15.12 -2.79 27.08
CA ASP A 508 -16.43 -3.14 27.64
C ASP A 508 -16.91 -4.49 27.09
N LEU A 509 -16.78 -4.68 25.77
CA LEU A 509 -17.13 -5.93 25.12
C LEU A 509 -16.27 -7.10 25.63
N ALA A 510 -14.95 -6.89 25.75
CA ALA A 510 -14.03 -7.85 26.35
C ALA A 510 -14.51 -8.23 27.75
N ASN A 511 -14.62 -7.26 28.66
CA ASN A 511 -14.96 -7.40 30.09
C ASN A 511 -16.22 -8.25 30.35
N ASN A 512 -17.22 -8.15 29.48
CA ASN A 512 -18.47 -8.90 29.63
C ASN A 512 -18.34 -10.42 29.41
N ILE A 513 -17.25 -10.91 28.79
CA ILE A 513 -17.03 -12.34 28.47
C ILE A 513 -15.82 -12.94 29.24
N LEU A 514 -15.08 -12.15 30.04
CA LEU A 514 -13.75 -12.51 30.60
C LEU A 514 -13.67 -13.56 31.73
N LYS A 515 -14.40 -14.66 31.68
CA LYS A 515 -14.20 -15.76 32.64
C LYS A 515 -13.34 -16.91 32.12
N ASN A 516 -13.02 -16.94 30.82
CA ASN A 516 -12.25 -18.02 30.20
C ASN A 516 -10.81 -17.57 29.82
N PRO A 517 -9.76 -18.17 30.42
CA PRO A 517 -8.35 -17.89 30.08
C PRO A 517 -7.98 -18.01 28.60
N ALA A 518 -8.57 -18.94 27.85
CA ALA A 518 -8.28 -19.12 26.43
C ALA A 518 -8.80 -17.94 25.58
N ILE A 519 -10.00 -17.45 25.88
CA ILE A 519 -10.59 -16.29 25.21
C ILE A 519 -9.78 -15.02 25.52
N LEU A 520 -9.33 -14.87 26.77
CA LEU A 520 -8.47 -13.76 27.19
C LEU A 520 -7.16 -13.69 26.40
N SER A 521 -6.56 -14.83 26.05
CA SER A 521 -5.37 -14.88 25.20
C SER A 521 -5.62 -14.29 23.82
N HIS A 522 -6.71 -14.69 23.16
CA HIS A 522 -7.09 -14.16 21.84
C HIS A 522 -7.43 -12.66 21.89
N VAL A 523 -8.16 -12.22 22.91
CA VAL A 523 -8.48 -10.79 23.09
C VAL A 523 -7.19 -10.00 23.30
N ALA A 524 -6.30 -10.44 24.19
CA ALA A 524 -5.02 -9.75 24.41
C ALA A 524 -4.16 -9.69 23.14
N HIS A 525 -4.14 -10.77 22.34
CA HIS A 525 -3.48 -10.76 21.04
C HIS A 525 -4.07 -9.70 20.10
N ILE A 526 -5.40 -9.56 20.06
CA ILE A 526 -6.08 -8.53 19.25
C ILE A 526 -5.71 -7.12 19.71
N PHE A 527 -5.62 -6.86 21.01
CA PHE A 527 -5.14 -5.58 21.53
C PHE A 527 -3.67 -5.33 21.14
N TYR A 528 -2.82 -6.35 21.25
CA TYR A 528 -1.42 -6.27 20.86
C TYR A 528 -1.23 -5.93 19.37
N ILE A 529 -1.86 -6.65 18.44
CA ILE A 529 -1.71 -6.36 16.98
C ILE A 529 -2.29 -4.98 16.58
N ASN A 530 -3.16 -4.42 17.42
CA ASN A 530 -3.66 -3.06 17.27
C ASN A 530 -2.76 -1.99 17.95
N GLY A 531 -1.59 -2.37 18.44
CA GLY A 531 -0.58 -1.47 19.01
C GLY A 531 -0.85 -1.08 20.48
N LEU A 532 -1.74 -1.79 21.17
CA LEU A 532 -2.12 -1.53 22.56
C LEU A 532 -1.44 -2.50 23.52
N SER A 533 -0.10 -2.58 23.44
CA SER A 533 0.73 -3.55 24.16
C SER A 533 0.55 -3.48 25.69
N GLN A 534 0.39 -2.27 26.24
CA GLN A 534 0.10 -2.09 27.67
C GLN A 534 -1.26 -2.70 28.07
N LYS A 535 -2.31 -2.47 27.27
CA LYS A 535 -3.64 -3.06 27.51
C LYS A 535 -3.64 -4.57 27.35
N ALA A 536 -2.90 -5.09 26.37
CA ALA A 536 -2.73 -6.53 26.21
C ALA A 536 -2.14 -7.19 27.47
N LEU A 537 -1.14 -6.56 28.11
CA LEU A 537 -0.58 -7.04 29.38
C LEU A 537 -1.59 -6.96 30.54
N GLU A 538 -2.35 -5.86 30.64
CA GLU A 538 -3.40 -5.70 31.65
C GLU A 538 -4.45 -6.82 31.54
N ILE A 539 -4.92 -7.12 30.31
CA ILE A 539 -5.88 -8.19 30.04
C ILE A 539 -5.32 -9.57 30.43
N LEU A 540 -4.02 -9.81 30.25
CA LEU A 540 -3.37 -11.07 30.61
C LEU A 540 -2.94 -11.14 32.08
N SER A 541 -2.95 -10.04 32.83
CA SER A 541 -2.50 -10.00 34.22
C SER A 541 -3.24 -10.97 35.16
N PRO A 542 -4.58 -11.18 35.09
CA PRO A 542 -5.27 -12.14 35.96
C PRO A 542 -5.11 -13.60 35.50
N VAL A 543 -4.48 -13.84 34.35
CA VAL A 543 -4.37 -15.19 33.77
C VAL A 543 -3.08 -15.86 34.24
N ASN A 544 -3.20 -16.78 35.20
CA ASN A 544 -2.08 -17.61 35.67
C ASN A 544 -1.70 -18.77 34.73
N SER A 545 -2.39 -18.90 33.58
CA SER A 545 -2.08 -19.92 32.57
C SER A 545 -0.68 -19.71 31.97
N ASP A 546 -0.02 -20.83 31.71
CA ASP A 546 1.35 -20.89 31.18
C ASP A 546 1.40 -21.29 29.69
N SER A 547 0.26 -21.18 29.01
CA SER A 547 0.14 -21.52 27.58
C SER A 547 1.12 -20.73 26.71
N HIS A 548 1.62 -21.40 25.66
CA HIS A 548 2.59 -20.86 24.70
C HIS A 548 2.14 -19.52 24.11
N GLU A 549 0.87 -19.41 23.71
CA GLU A 549 0.29 -18.22 23.09
C GLU A 549 0.32 -17.00 24.01
N ILE A 550 -0.04 -17.18 25.29
CA ILE A 550 -0.02 -16.12 26.31
C ILE A 550 1.41 -15.61 26.52
N ARG A 551 2.39 -16.50 26.60
CA ARG A 551 3.79 -16.11 26.79
C ARG A 551 4.33 -15.33 25.59
N ILE A 552 3.96 -15.73 24.36
CA ILE A 552 4.32 -14.97 23.15
C ILE A 552 3.75 -13.55 23.21
N VAL A 553 2.45 -13.39 23.49
CA VAL A 553 1.81 -12.06 23.53
C VAL A 553 2.39 -11.20 24.65
N ARG A 554 2.71 -11.79 25.81
CA ARG A 554 3.40 -11.08 26.90
C ARG A 554 4.79 -10.61 26.49
N ALA A 555 5.62 -11.51 25.93
CA ALA A 555 6.96 -11.18 25.51
C ALA A 555 6.97 -10.08 24.44
N LYS A 556 6.11 -10.20 23.42
CA LYS A 556 5.95 -9.19 22.37
C LYS A 556 5.44 -7.86 22.91
N SER A 557 4.48 -7.87 23.83
CA SER A 557 3.99 -6.63 24.44
C SER A 557 5.05 -5.93 25.30
N LEU A 558 5.84 -6.69 26.08
CA LEU A 558 6.95 -6.16 26.86
C LEU A 558 8.06 -5.60 25.97
N PHE A 559 8.34 -6.28 24.85
CA PHE A 559 9.25 -5.79 23.82
C PHE A 559 8.80 -4.41 23.31
N ASP A 560 7.56 -4.27 22.84
CA ASP A 560 7.07 -2.97 22.35
C ASP A 560 7.11 -1.85 23.40
N LEU A 561 6.95 -2.20 24.68
CA LEU A 561 7.05 -1.28 25.82
C LEU A 561 8.49 -1.01 26.27
N LYS A 562 9.47 -1.52 25.53
CA LYS A 562 10.91 -1.41 25.83
C LYS A 562 11.33 -2.01 27.16
N LYS A 563 10.57 -2.99 27.66
CA LYS A 563 10.87 -3.77 28.87
C LYS A 563 11.65 -5.02 28.48
N TRP A 564 12.83 -4.79 27.91
CA TRP A 564 13.63 -5.80 27.21
C TRP A 564 14.03 -6.97 28.13
N ASP A 565 14.49 -6.67 29.34
CA ASP A 565 14.93 -7.69 30.31
C ASP A 565 13.76 -8.61 30.73
N GLU A 566 12.57 -8.04 30.95
CA GLU A 566 11.37 -8.82 31.27
C GLU A 566 10.95 -9.71 30.10
N ALA A 567 10.98 -9.17 28.87
CA ALA A 567 10.68 -9.93 27.66
C ALA A 567 11.67 -11.10 27.45
N GLU A 568 12.97 -10.83 27.63
CA GLU A 568 14.06 -11.81 27.55
C GLU A 568 13.87 -12.94 28.58
N GLY A 569 13.48 -12.60 29.82
CA GLY A 569 13.19 -13.58 30.86
C GLY A 569 12.00 -14.50 30.55
N ILE A 570 11.00 -14.03 29.80
CA ILE A 570 9.89 -14.88 29.29
C ILE A 570 10.38 -15.77 28.15
N LEU A 571 11.13 -15.21 27.20
CA LEU A 571 11.56 -15.93 26.00
C LEU A 571 12.60 -17.01 26.27
N ASN A 572 13.54 -16.79 27.19
CA ASN A 572 14.51 -17.83 27.56
C ASN A 572 13.83 -19.05 28.19
N ARG A 573 12.70 -18.85 28.90
CA ARG A 573 11.88 -19.95 29.43
C ARG A 573 11.08 -20.68 28.34
N LEU A 574 10.75 -20.01 27.23
CA LEU A 574 10.07 -20.63 26.08
C LEU A 574 11.04 -21.43 25.20
N TYR A 575 12.22 -20.87 24.94
CA TYR A 575 13.17 -21.42 23.98
C TYR A 575 13.65 -22.83 24.35
N ASN A 576 13.75 -23.14 25.65
CA ASN A 576 14.10 -24.49 26.11
C ASN A 576 13.07 -25.57 25.71
N ASN A 577 11.85 -25.18 25.33
CA ASN A 577 10.75 -26.10 25.01
C ASN A 577 10.28 -26.02 23.54
N SER A 578 10.75 -25.06 22.73
CA SER A 578 10.22 -24.81 21.37
C SER A 578 11.24 -24.10 20.46
N GLN A 579 12.34 -24.79 20.10
CA GLN A 579 13.45 -24.22 19.33
C GLN A 579 13.11 -23.93 17.85
N SER A 580 12.07 -24.57 17.30
CA SER A 580 11.69 -24.46 15.87
C SER A 580 10.70 -23.32 15.55
N ASP A 581 10.31 -22.50 16.53
CA ASP A 581 9.37 -21.38 16.31
C ASP A 581 10.11 -20.16 15.72
N VAL A 582 9.93 -19.94 14.42
CA VAL A 582 10.54 -18.83 13.66
C VAL A 582 10.21 -17.46 14.26
N SER A 583 8.96 -17.24 14.72
CA SER A 583 8.56 -15.94 15.27
C SER A 583 9.27 -15.66 16.60
N LEU A 584 9.47 -16.70 17.41
CA LEU A 584 10.18 -16.57 18.68
C LEU A 584 11.67 -16.36 18.47
N SER A 585 12.31 -17.15 17.60
CA SER A 585 13.73 -17.00 17.29
C SER A 585 14.04 -15.63 16.68
N SER A 586 13.16 -15.12 15.79
CA SER A 586 13.27 -13.76 15.27
C SER A 586 13.23 -12.70 16.38
N LEU A 587 12.35 -12.84 17.38
CA LEU A 587 12.22 -11.88 18.47
C LEU A 587 13.46 -11.91 19.39
N ARG A 588 14.06 -13.09 19.61
CA ARG A 588 15.31 -13.23 20.37
C ARG A 588 16.50 -12.55 19.69
N VAL A 589 16.57 -12.62 18.35
CA VAL A 589 17.57 -11.88 17.57
C VAL A 589 17.38 -10.38 17.75
N GLN A 590 16.14 -9.89 17.69
CA GLN A 590 15.85 -8.46 17.90
C GLN A 590 16.23 -8.00 19.31
N LEU A 591 15.90 -8.78 20.34
CA LEU A 591 16.30 -8.48 21.72
C LEU A 591 17.80 -8.45 21.91
N ALA A 592 18.56 -9.30 21.23
CA ALA A 592 20.02 -9.26 21.32
C ALA A 592 20.60 -7.92 20.85
N VAL A 593 19.95 -7.29 19.86
CA VAL A 593 20.30 -5.95 19.40
C VAL A 593 19.92 -4.90 20.44
N GLU A 594 18.68 -4.93 20.94
CA GLU A 594 18.17 -3.92 21.88
C GLU A 594 18.83 -4.00 23.28
N LEU A 595 19.23 -5.20 23.71
CA LEU A 595 20.01 -5.43 24.94
C LEU A 595 21.52 -5.23 24.74
N ASN A 596 21.95 -4.88 23.52
CA ASN A 596 23.35 -4.67 23.16
C ASN A 596 24.26 -5.85 23.57
N LEU A 597 23.80 -7.07 23.30
CA LEU A 597 24.54 -8.30 23.61
C LEU A 597 25.81 -8.40 22.75
N SER A 598 26.73 -9.28 23.13
CA SER A 598 27.94 -9.50 22.33
C SER A 598 27.58 -9.99 20.92
N ILE A 599 28.45 -9.69 19.94
CA ILE A 599 28.29 -10.18 18.57
C ILE A 599 28.20 -11.71 18.51
N GLU A 600 28.91 -12.41 19.40
CA GLU A 600 28.86 -13.87 19.52
C GLU A 600 27.46 -14.37 19.92
N GLU A 601 26.85 -13.75 20.93
CA GLU A 601 25.50 -14.11 21.37
C GLU A 601 24.43 -13.72 20.33
N TYR A 602 24.61 -12.59 19.65
CA TYR A 602 23.76 -12.20 18.52
C TYR A 602 23.83 -13.26 17.40
N LEU A 603 25.04 -13.63 16.96
CA LEU A 603 25.24 -14.62 15.90
C LEU A 603 24.66 -15.98 16.29
N LYS A 604 24.86 -16.43 17.53
CA LYS A 604 24.27 -17.66 18.04
C LYS A 604 22.74 -17.67 17.95
N ARG A 605 22.08 -16.56 18.30
CA ARG A 605 20.61 -16.42 18.17
C ARG A 605 20.18 -16.33 16.71
N PHE A 606 21.00 -15.69 15.87
CA PHE A 606 20.74 -15.56 14.44
C PHE A 606 20.84 -16.91 13.74
N ASP A 607 21.85 -17.72 14.05
CA ASP A 607 21.99 -19.08 13.56
C ASP A 607 20.79 -19.94 13.96
N ALA A 608 20.38 -19.90 15.23
CA ALA A 608 19.17 -20.58 15.68
C ALA A 608 17.89 -20.12 14.96
N PHE A 609 17.81 -18.84 14.58
CA PHE A 609 16.71 -18.32 13.76
C PHE A 609 16.77 -18.86 12.33
N LEU A 610 17.96 -18.91 11.71
CA LEU A 610 18.14 -19.49 10.37
C LEU A 610 17.80 -20.98 10.37
N ASP A 611 18.24 -21.73 11.38
CA ASP A 611 17.91 -23.15 11.53
C ASP A 611 16.40 -23.36 11.61
N ALA A 612 15.70 -22.58 12.46
CA ALA A 612 14.24 -22.62 12.55
C ALA A 612 13.56 -22.26 11.21
N GLN A 613 14.10 -21.30 10.45
CA GLN A 613 13.58 -20.96 9.12
C GLN A 613 13.77 -22.11 8.13
N ILE A 614 14.96 -22.72 8.11
CA ILE A 614 15.28 -23.86 7.24
C ILE A 614 14.38 -25.04 7.57
N GLU A 615 14.24 -25.41 8.84
CA GLU A 615 13.34 -26.48 9.28
C GLU A 615 11.89 -26.21 8.87
N SER A 616 11.41 -24.97 9.07
CA SER A 616 10.06 -24.57 8.64
C SER A 616 9.88 -24.71 7.13
N MET A 617 10.85 -24.26 6.34
CA MET A 617 10.82 -24.40 4.87
C MET A 617 10.85 -25.87 4.43
N LEU A 618 11.67 -26.70 5.05
CA LEU A 618 11.75 -28.14 4.78
C LEU A 618 10.46 -28.86 5.17
N ASN A 619 9.82 -28.50 6.29
CA ASN A 619 8.53 -29.04 6.69
C ASN A 619 7.42 -28.66 5.72
N VAL A 620 7.40 -27.41 5.24
CA VAL A 620 6.47 -26.98 4.18
C VAL A 620 6.73 -27.76 2.90
N GLN A 621 7.99 -27.94 2.51
CA GLN A 621 8.35 -28.71 1.32
C GLN A 621 7.99 -30.19 1.46
N ASN A 622 8.16 -30.79 2.64
CA ASN A 622 7.76 -32.16 2.93
C ASN A 622 6.24 -32.31 2.95
N GLN A 623 5.48 -31.36 3.50
CA GLN A 623 4.02 -31.34 3.41
C GLN A 623 3.54 -31.21 1.96
N VAL A 624 4.22 -30.39 1.15
CA VAL A 624 3.95 -30.28 -0.30
C VAL A 624 4.30 -31.58 -1.04
N ASN A 625 5.34 -32.30 -0.61
CA ASN A 625 5.75 -33.58 -1.20
C ASN A 625 4.92 -34.79 -0.71
N GLU A 626 4.33 -34.73 0.49
CA GLU A 626 3.55 -35.82 1.11
C GLU A 626 2.03 -35.76 0.81
N GLY A 627 1.52 -34.68 0.22
CA GLY A 627 0.14 -34.57 -0.30
C GLY A 627 -0.41 -33.14 -0.15
N ILE A 628 -1.06 -32.55 -1.16
CA ILE A 628 -2.36 -32.98 -1.68
C ILE A 628 -2.53 -32.59 -3.17
N LEU A 629 -2.94 -33.62 -3.92
CA LEU A 629 -3.71 -33.64 -5.18
C LEU A 629 -5.19 -33.37 -4.89
#